data_AF-A0A432S890-F1
#
_entry.id   AF-A0A432S890-F1
#
_cell.length_a   1.000
_cell.length_b   1.000
_cell.length_c   1.000
_cell.angle_alpha   90.00
_cell.angle_beta   90.00
_cell.angle_gamma   90.00
#
_symmetry.space_group_name_H-M   'P 1'
#
loop_
_entity.id
_entity.type
_entity.pdbx_description
1 polymer ?
#
loop_
_entity_poly.entity_id
_entity_poly.type
_entity_poly.pdbx_seq_one_letter_code
_entity_poly.pdbx_strand_id
1 'polypeptide(L)'
;MSCNTQAKEDNVSKLKKEEVVLQKGYEVYKNVCSSCHILKVDREKMREMRRMVMMGKKPPLKAPPMNEVSARLKFFFEDEKSFKEFVKDYITNPSREKGKCMPMAFKMFGVMPPIGKGLTEEQKEAVATWLYRAFNDKWEDFHKGGRCKMMKR
;
A
#
# COMPACT_ATOMS: atom_id res chain seq x y z
N MET A 1 0.22 42.06 22.93
CA MET A 1 -0.30 41.16 21.88
C MET A 1 0.86 40.31 21.35
N SER A 2 1.17 39.17 21.96
CA SER A 2 2.22 38.28 21.46
C SER A 2 1.95 36.85 21.90
N CYS A 3 1.08 36.15 21.17
CA CYS A 3 0.85 34.71 21.35
C CYS A 3 0.45 34.00 20.04
N ASN A 4 0.39 34.73 18.91
CA ASN A 4 -0.15 34.21 17.65
C ASN A 4 0.92 33.85 16.60
N THR A 5 2.20 33.96 16.95
CA THR A 5 3.35 33.73 16.04
C THR A 5 3.95 32.33 16.22
N GLN A 6 4.11 31.86 17.46
CA GLN A 6 4.70 30.55 17.78
C GLN A 6 3.92 29.38 17.15
N ALA A 7 2.58 29.38 17.28
CA ALA A 7 1.74 28.30 16.76
C ALA A 7 1.75 28.19 15.21
N LYS A 8 2.08 29.28 14.50
CA LYS A 8 2.18 29.28 13.04
C LYS A 8 3.52 28.71 12.57
N GLU A 9 4.61 29.03 13.27
CA GLU A 9 5.95 28.53 12.96
C GLU A 9 6.09 27.04 13.25
N ASP A 10 5.50 26.57 14.35
CA ASP A 10 5.45 25.15 14.71
C ASP A 10 4.65 24.33 13.71
N ASN A 11 3.56 24.89 13.17
CA ASN A 11 2.74 24.23 12.14
C ASN A 11 3.46 24.12 10.80
N VAL A 12 4.15 25.18 10.36
CA VAL A 12 4.94 25.19 9.13
C VAL A 12 6.13 24.23 9.21
N SER A 13 6.81 24.17 10.36
CA SER A 13 7.93 23.23 10.55
C SER A 13 7.47 21.77 10.55
N LYS A 14 6.27 21.49 11.07
CA LYS A 14 5.65 20.16 11.03
C LYS A 14 5.24 19.74 9.62
N LEU A 15 4.58 20.62 8.86
CA LEU A 15 4.18 20.35 7.47
C LEU A 15 5.39 20.03 6.58
N LYS A 16 6.48 20.79 6.73
CA LYS A 16 7.73 20.54 5.99
C LYS A 16 8.34 19.18 6.34
N LYS A 17 8.31 18.78 7.61
CA LYS A 17 8.80 17.45 8.03
C LYS A 17 7.95 16.33 7.43
N GLU A 18 6.63 16.48 7.41
CA GLU A 18 5.73 15.48 6.83
C GLU A 18 5.91 15.35 5.31
N GLU A 19 6.06 16.46 4.58
CA GLU A 19 6.33 16.46 3.14
C GLU A 19 7.66 15.75 2.81
N VAL A 20 8.71 16.01 3.59
CA VAL A 20 10.01 15.33 3.42
C VAL A 20 9.88 13.81 3.64
N VAL A 21 9.09 13.36 4.61
CA VAL A 21 8.85 11.93 4.84
C VAL A 21 8.12 11.30 3.67
N LEU A 22 7.09 11.97 3.13
CA LEU A 22 6.34 11.48 1.97
C LEU A 22 7.21 11.39 0.71
N GLN A 23 8.07 12.38 0.48
CA GLN A 23 9.00 12.38 -0.65
C GLN A 23 10.00 11.22 -0.54
N LYS A 24 10.60 11.01 0.63
CA LYS A 24 11.49 9.86 0.88
C LYS A 24 10.75 8.53 0.69
N GLY A 25 9.51 8.43 1.15
CA GLY A 25 8.69 7.23 0.98
C GLY A 25 8.41 6.92 -0.49
N TYR A 26 8.12 7.95 -1.29
CA TYR A 26 7.95 7.80 -2.73
C TYR A 26 9.23 7.36 -3.43
N GLU A 27 10.38 7.88 -3.02
CA GLU A 27 11.68 7.47 -3.57
C GLU A 27 11.99 6.00 -3.28
N VAL A 28 11.71 5.53 -2.05
CA VAL A 28 11.84 4.11 -1.71
C VAL A 28 10.89 3.26 -2.56
N TYR A 29 9.64 3.69 -2.74
CA TYR A 29 8.70 3.00 -3.64
C TYR A 29 9.26 2.92 -5.07
N LYS A 30 9.71 4.04 -5.63
CA LYS A 30 10.22 4.13 -6.99
C LYS A 30 11.44 3.23 -7.19
N ASN A 31 12.38 3.23 -6.25
CA ASN A 31 13.64 2.52 -6.40
C ASN A 31 13.54 1.01 -6.09
N VAL A 32 12.62 0.61 -5.20
CA VAL A 32 12.59 -0.76 -4.67
C VAL A 32 11.29 -1.47 -5.04
N CYS A 33 10.14 -0.85 -4.78
CA CYS A 33 8.84 -1.49 -4.92
C CYS A 33 8.30 -1.49 -6.37
N SER A 34 8.63 -0.46 -7.16
CA SER A 34 8.08 -0.26 -8.50
C SER A 34 8.51 -1.31 -9.53
N SER A 35 9.58 -2.05 -9.24
CA SER A 35 10.07 -3.19 -10.04
C SER A 35 9.01 -4.30 -10.21
N CYS A 36 8.09 -4.40 -9.24
CA CYS A 36 7.02 -5.40 -9.21
C CYS A 36 5.63 -4.76 -9.10
N HIS A 37 5.48 -3.69 -8.33
CA HIS A 37 4.20 -3.03 -8.06
C HIS A 37 4.02 -1.77 -8.89
N ILE A 38 3.08 -1.79 -9.83
CA ILE A 38 2.63 -0.57 -10.51
C ILE A 38 1.84 0.33 -9.56
N LEU A 39 1.91 1.64 -9.76
CA LEU A 39 1.34 2.63 -8.85
C LEU A 39 -0.19 2.53 -8.80
N LYS A 40 -0.80 2.58 -9.99
CA LYS A 40 -2.23 2.50 -10.21
C LYS A 40 -2.47 1.80 -11.53
N VAL A 41 -3.59 1.13 -11.61
CA VAL A 41 -4.14 0.57 -12.84
C VAL A 41 -5.56 1.05 -12.97
N ASP A 42 -5.98 1.31 -14.19
CA ASP A 42 -7.34 1.68 -14.46
C ASP A 42 -8.29 0.50 -14.20
N ARG A 43 -9.57 0.82 -14.02
CA ARG A 43 -10.60 -0.16 -13.65
C ARG A 43 -10.90 -1.14 -14.76
N GLU A 44 -10.76 -0.72 -16.01
CA GLU A 44 -11.06 -1.54 -17.18
C GLU A 44 -10.00 -2.61 -17.36
N LYS A 45 -8.72 -2.23 -17.35
CA LYS A 45 -7.57 -3.12 -17.39
C LYS A 45 -7.54 -4.08 -16.21
N MET A 46 -7.96 -3.65 -15.01
CA MET A 46 -8.15 -4.58 -13.89
C MET A 46 -9.23 -5.62 -14.15
N ARG A 47 -10.37 -5.24 -14.72
CA ARG A 47 -11.43 -6.19 -15.09
C ARG A 47 -10.95 -7.14 -16.17
N GLU A 48 -10.21 -6.65 -17.15
CA GLU A 48 -9.61 -7.45 -18.22
C GLU A 48 -8.64 -8.49 -17.64
N MET A 49 -7.70 -8.06 -16.78
CA MET A 49 -6.77 -8.97 -16.11
C MET A 49 -7.50 -10.03 -15.26
N ARG A 50 -8.54 -9.64 -14.52
CA ARG A 50 -9.38 -10.59 -13.77
C ARG A 50 -10.03 -11.63 -14.69
N ARG A 51 -10.53 -11.22 -15.86
CA ARG A 51 -11.08 -12.14 -16.88
C ARG A 51 -10.01 -13.09 -17.41
N MET A 52 -8.82 -12.58 -17.76
CA MET A 52 -7.70 -13.42 -18.22
C MET A 52 -7.34 -14.50 -17.19
N VAL A 53 -7.27 -14.13 -15.91
CA VAL A 53 -6.98 -15.07 -14.82
C VAL A 53 -8.09 -16.10 -14.63
N MET A 54 -9.37 -15.70 -14.75
CA MET A 54 -10.49 -16.66 -14.71
C MET A 54 -10.44 -17.66 -15.87
N MET A 55 -9.87 -17.26 -17.01
CA MET A 55 -9.59 -18.14 -18.15
C MET A 55 -8.29 -18.95 -17.99
N GLY A 56 -7.66 -18.93 -16.82
CA GLY A 56 -6.43 -19.68 -16.52
C GLY A 56 -5.14 -19.03 -17.03
N LYS A 57 -5.19 -17.82 -17.62
CA LYS A 57 -4.00 -17.10 -18.09
C LYS A 57 -3.31 -16.37 -16.94
N LYS A 58 -1.99 -16.22 -17.01
CA LYS A 58 -1.24 -15.39 -16.05
C LYS A 58 -1.49 -13.90 -16.34
N PRO A 59 -1.68 -13.06 -15.31
CA PRO A 59 -1.79 -11.62 -15.51
C PRO A 59 -0.42 -11.05 -15.95
N PRO A 60 -0.39 -9.97 -16.75
CA PRO A 60 0.86 -9.33 -17.18
C PRO A 60 1.56 -8.54 -16.06
N LEU A 61 1.15 -8.72 -14.80
CA LEU A 61 1.69 -8.04 -13.63
C LEU A 61 2.41 -9.03 -12.72
N LYS A 62 3.55 -8.61 -12.18
CA LYS A 62 4.33 -9.40 -11.22
C LYS A 62 3.73 -9.36 -9.81
N ALA A 63 3.02 -8.27 -9.47
CA ALA A 63 2.45 -8.04 -8.14
C ALA A 63 1.17 -7.19 -8.25
N PRO A 64 0.33 -7.14 -7.20
CA PRO A 64 -0.87 -6.32 -7.21
C PRO A 64 -0.55 -4.82 -7.27
N PRO A 65 -1.40 -3.99 -7.91
CA PRO A 65 -1.25 -2.54 -7.94
C PRO A 65 -1.22 -1.92 -6.53
N MET A 66 -0.39 -0.90 -6.35
CA MET A 66 -0.12 -0.34 -5.02
C MET A 66 -1.34 0.37 -4.42
N ASN A 67 -2.17 1.00 -5.24
CA ASN A 67 -3.42 1.60 -4.79
C ASN A 67 -4.43 0.55 -4.25
N GLU A 68 -4.52 -0.63 -4.87
CA GLU A 68 -5.36 -1.73 -4.39
C GLU A 68 -4.81 -2.32 -3.09
N VAL A 69 -3.49 -2.46 -2.98
CA VAL A 69 -2.82 -2.89 -1.73
C VAL A 69 -3.12 -1.90 -0.60
N SER A 70 -2.93 -0.60 -0.83
CA SER A 70 -3.19 0.45 0.17
C SER A 70 -4.65 0.44 0.61
N ALA A 71 -5.59 0.47 -0.33
CA ALA A 71 -7.03 0.44 -0.05
C ALA A 71 -7.41 -0.78 0.79
N ARG A 72 -6.83 -1.93 0.49
CA ARG A 72 -7.09 -3.14 1.23
C ARG A 72 -6.54 -3.12 2.64
N LEU A 73 -5.29 -2.73 2.82
CA LEU A 73 -4.69 -2.70 4.15
C LEU A 73 -5.45 -1.72 5.05
N LYS A 74 -5.90 -0.57 4.52
CA LYS A 74 -6.79 0.36 5.24
C LYS A 74 -8.15 -0.24 5.63
N PHE A 75 -8.63 -1.24 4.90
CA PHE A 75 -9.87 -1.95 5.29
C PHE A 75 -9.66 -2.85 6.53
N PHE A 76 -8.45 -3.37 6.73
CA PHE A 76 -8.10 -4.22 7.89
C PHE A 76 -7.51 -3.42 9.06
N PHE A 77 -6.84 -2.31 8.78
CA PHE A 77 -6.14 -1.46 9.74
C PHE A 77 -6.76 -0.07 9.69
N GLU A 78 -7.53 0.27 10.73
CA GLU A 78 -8.32 1.50 10.77
C GLU A 78 -7.44 2.74 11.02
N ASP A 79 -6.30 2.55 11.70
CA ASP A 79 -5.35 3.61 12.02
C ASP A 79 -4.01 3.50 11.25
N GLU A 80 -3.32 4.64 11.09
CA GLU A 80 -2.05 4.71 10.38
C GLU A 80 -0.94 3.89 11.07
N LYS A 81 -0.95 3.78 12.42
CA LYS A 81 0.12 3.12 13.16
C LYS A 81 0.10 1.61 12.90
N SER A 82 -1.05 0.96 13.08
CA SER A 82 -1.18 -0.49 12.85
C SER A 82 -0.94 -0.85 11.38
N PHE A 83 -1.39 0.00 10.44
CA PHE A 83 -1.06 -0.12 9.02
C PHE A 83 0.45 -0.13 8.78
N LYS A 84 1.16 0.85 9.34
CA LYS A 84 2.61 0.97 9.14
C LYS A 84 3.36 -0.19 9.78
N GLU A 85 3.02 -0.57 11.00
CA GLU A 85 3.62 -1.73 11.66
C GLU A 85 3.46 -3.00 10.82
N PHE A 86 2.27 -3.24 10.28
CA PHE A 86 2.05 -4.35 9.37
C PHE A 86 2.90 -4.27 8.11
N VAL A 87 2.95 -3.12 7.43
CA VAL A 87 3.74 -2.97 6.20
C VAL A 87 5.22 -3.23 6.47
N LYS A 88 5.78 -2.65 7.54
CA LYS A 88 7.20 -2.82 7.91
C LYS A 88 7.55 -4.28 8.20
N ASP A 89 6.70 -4.98 8.96
CA ASP A 89 6.89 -6.41 9.21
C ASP A 89 6.73 -7.22 7.92
N TYR A 90 5.68 -6.99 7.14
CA TYR A 90 5.39 -7.80 5.96
C TYR A 90 6.44 -7.67 4.85
N ILE A 91 6.98 -6.47 4.60
CA ILE A 91 8.06 -6.32 3.60
C ILE A 91 9.36 -6.99 4.06
N THR A 92 9.57 -7.14 5.37
CA THR A 92 10.78 -7.76 5.95
C THR A 92 10.63 -9.28 6.07
N ASN A 93 9.46 -9.74 6.52
CA ASN A 93 9.14 -11.12 6.87
C ASN A 93 7.80 -11.56 6.24
N PRO A 94 7.69 -11.55 4.89
CA PRO A 94 6.45 -11.88 4.21
C PRO A 94 6.12 -13.37 4.39
N SER A 95 4.86 -13.66 4.71
CA SER A 95 4.35 -15.01 4.74
C SER A 95 2.89 -15.05 4.29
N ARG A 96 2.44 -16.22 3.82
CA ARG A 96 1.04 -16.42 3.43
C ARG A 96 0.09 -16.23 4.62
N GLU A 97 0.51 -16.60 5.82
CA GLU A 97 -0.27 -16.50 7.06
C GLU A 97 -0.46 -15.05 7.52
N LYS A 98 0.60 -14.23 7.41
CA LYS A 98 0.53 -12.81 7.77
C LYS A 98 -0.22 -11.99 6.74
N GLY A 99 -0.09 -12.34 5.47
CA GLY A 99 -0.55 -11.47 4.40
C GLY A 99 -2.06 -11.30 4.42
N LYS A 100 -2.50 -10.05 4.56
CA LYS A 100 -3.91 -9.65 4.42
C LYS A 100 -4.37 -9.65 2.97
N CYS A 101 -3.77 -10.48 2.11
CA CYS A 101 -4.09 -10.64 0.69
C CYS A 101 -5.19 -11.70 0.46
N MET A 102 -5.78 -11.74 -0.74
CA MET A 102 -6.93 -12.62 -1.03
C MET A 102 -6.30 -13.96 -1.38
N PRO A 103 -6.94 -15.10 -1.10
CA PRO A 103 -6.40 -16.40 -1.52
C PRO A 103 -6.04 -16.41 -3.02
N MET A 104 -6.86 -15.76 -3.85
CA MET A 104 -6.61 -15.59 -5.28
C MET A 104 -5.35 -14.77 -5.59
N ALA A 105 -5.04 -13.74 -4.80
CA ALA A 105 -3.84 -12.93 -4.98
C ALA A 105 -2.56 -13.77 -4.78
N PHE A 106 -2.53 -14.63 -3.76
CA PHE A 106 -1.41 -15.55 -3.57
C PHE A 106 -1.34 -16.64 -4.66
N LYS A 107 -2.48 -17.05 -5.22
CA LYS A 107 -2.50 -17.97 -6.38
C LYS A 107 -1.93 -17.31 -7.64
N MET A 108 -2.17 -16.00 -7.82
CA MET A 108 -1.70 -15.23 -8.98
C MET A 108 -0.24 -14.80 -8.88
N PHE A 109 0.16 -14.26 -7.72
CA PHE A 109 1.43 -13.56 -7.55
C PHE A 109 2.42 -14.30 -6.63
N GLY A 110 1.97 -15.32 -5.90
CA GLY A 110 2.78 -15.96 -4.86
C GLY A 110 2.91 -15.10 -3.61
N VAL A 111 3.93 -15.40 -2.80
CA VAL A 111 4.32 -14.60 -1.63
C VAL A 111 5.37 -13.58 -2.05
N MET A 112 5.25 -12.36 -1.52
CA MET A 112 6.21 -11.29 -1.79
C MET A 112 7.62 -11.69 -1.29
N PRO A 113 8.70 -11.38 -2.02
CA PRO A 113 10.05 -11.59 -1.50
C PRO A 113 10.38 -10.63 -0.33
N PRO A 114 11.29 -11.00 0.59
CA PRO A 114 11.62 -10.22 1.79
C PRO A 114 12.51 -8.99 1.49
N ILE A 115 12.06 -8.09 0.63
CA ILE A 115 12.81 -6.92 0.16
C ILE A 115 13.14 -5.92 1.28
N GLY A 116 12.39 -5.94 2.38
CA GLY A 116 12.59 -5.09 3.54
C GLY A 116 13.89 -5.36 4.30
N LYS A 117 14.51 -6.52 4.12
CA LYS A 117 15.82 -6.82 4.75
C LYS A 117 16.94 -5.91 4.25
N GLY A 118 16.79 -5.33 3.05
CA GLY A 118 17.75 -4.37 2.49
C GLY A 118 17.41 -2.90 2.78
N LEU A 119 16.37 -2.62 3.58
CA LEU A 119 15.93 -1.26 3.90
C LEU A 119 16.28 -0.91 5.35
N THR A 120 16.65 0.35 5.59
CA THR A 120 16.76 0.88 6.95
C THR A 120 15.37 1.08 7.57
N GLU A 121 15.30 1.18 8.90
CA GLU A 121 14.02 1.42 9.58
C GLU A 121 13.36 2.74 9.15
N GLU A 122 14.15 3.78 8.86
CA GLU A 122 13.66 5.05 8.32
C GLU A 122 13.06 4.89 6.93
N GLN A 123 13.67 4.07 6.06
CA GLN A 123 13.13 3.79 4.72
C GLN A 123 11.84 2.99 4.80
N LYS A 124 11.78 1.99 5.70
CA LYS A 124 10.56 1.21 5.95
C LYS A 124 9.43 2.09 6.49
N GLU A 125 9.72 2.98 7.43
CA GLU A 125 8.77 3.93 7.98
C GLU A 125 8.29 4.93 6.92
N ALA A 126 9.20 5.47 6.10
CA ALA A 126 8.88 6.42 5.06
C ALA A 126 7.98 5.79 3.98
N VAL A 127 8.32 4.60 3.47
CA VAL A 127 7.51 3.94 2.44
C VAL A 127 6.14 3.50 2.96
N ALA A 128 6.06 3.05 4.23
CA ALA A 128 4.80 2.69 4.84
C ALA A 128 3.89 3.92 5.06
N THR A 129 4.47 5.04 5.51
CA THR A 129 3.77 6.33 5.65
C THR A 129 3.27 6.83 4.30
N TRP A 130 4.13 6.82 3.28
CA TRP A 130 3.75 7.19 1.92
C TRP A 130 2.64 6.29 1.38
N LEU A 131 2.74 4.97 1.55
CA LEU A 131 1.74 4.02 1.09
C LEU A 131 0.36 4.26 1.71
N TYR A 132 0.32 4.63 3.00
CA TYR A 132 -0.92 5.00 3.67
C TYR A 132 -1.50 6.31 3.11
N ARG A 133 -0.68 7.34 2.88
CA ARG A 133 -1.19 8.68 2.55
C ARG A 133 -1.37 8.95 1.05
N ALA A 134 -0.66 8.22 0.18
CA ALA A 134 -0.65 8.47 -1.27
C ALA A 134 -1.94 8.06 -2.00
N PHE A 135 -2.81 7.25 -1.36
CA PHE A 135 -4.00 6.71 -1.99
C PHE A 135 -5.25 6.95 -1.14
N ASN A 136 -6.32 7.42 -1.78
CA ASN A 136 -7.62 7.65 -1.16
C ASN A 136 -8.70 6.66 -1.63
N ASP A 137 -8.32 5.67 -2.46
CA ASP A 137 -9.24 4.64 -2.94
C ASP A 137 -9.76 3.79 -1.76
N LYS A 138 -11.05 3.45 -1.76
CA LYS A 138 -11.65 2.55 -0.76
C LYS A 138 -11.70 1.12 -1.28
N TRP A 139 -11.52 0.14 -0.41
CA TRP A 139 -11.51 -1.28 -0.80
C TRP A 139 -12.79 -1.72 -1.50
N GLU A 140 -13.92 -1.19 -1.05
CA GLU A 140 -15.25 -1.42 -1.57
C GLU A 140 -15.37 -0.97 -3.02
N ASP A 141 -14.68 0.11 -3.40
CA ASP A 141 -14.74 0.63 -4.76
C ASP A 141 -14.29 -0.42 -5.76
N PHE A 142 -13.22 -1.18 -5.46
CA PHE A 142 -12.69 -2.26 -6.32
C PHE A 142 -13.64 -3.45 -6.52
N HIS A 143 -14.71 -3.52 -5.73
CA HIS A 143 -15.69 -4.61 -5.70
C HIS A 143 -17.13 -4.16 -5.99
N LYS A 144 -17.38 -2.86 -6.22
CA LYS A 144 -18.67 -2.35 -6.72
C LYS A 144 -19.10 -3.14 -7.98
N GLY A 145 -20.16 -3.94 -7.82
CA GLY A 145 -20.73 -4.82 -8.86
C GLY A 145 -20.46 -6.33 -8.69
N GLY A 146 -19.63 -6.76 -7.73
CA GLY A 146 -19.39 -8.18 -7.43
C GLY A 146 -20.12 -8.63 -6.18
N ARG A 147 -20.98 -9.65 -6.28
CA ARG A 147 -21.63 -10.30 -5.13
C ARG A 147 -20.60 -11.12 -4.34
N CYS A 148 -19.82 -10.47 -3.48
CA CYS A 148 -19.05 -11.18 -2.46
C CYS A 148 -19.02 -10.32 -1.20
N LYS A 149 -19.90 -10.64 -0.23
CA LYS A 149 -19.88 -10.01 1.10
C LYS A 149 -18.58 -10.45 1.78
N MET A 150 -17.62 -9.55 1.94
CA MET A 150 -16.40 -9.82 2.71
C MET A 150 -16.63 -9.43 4.18
N MET A 151 -16.50 -10.40 5.07
CA MET A 151 -16.42 -10.18 6.52
C MET A 151 -14.99 -9.80 6.89
N LYS A 152 -14.82 -8.80 7.77
CA LYS A 152 -13.57 -8.57 8.49
C LYS A 152 -13.31 -9.84 9.31
N ARG A 153 -12.25 -10.58 8.98
CA ARG A 153 -11.77 -11.71 9.75
C ARG A 153 -10.59 -11.26 10.60
#